data_AF-A0A1L9VBF9-F1
#
_entry.id   AF-A0A1L9VBF9-F1
#
_cell.length_a   1.000
_cell.length_b   1.000
_cell.length_c   1.000
_cell.angle_alpha   90.00
_cell.angle_beta   90.00
_cell.angle_gamma   90.00
#
_symmetry.space_group_name_H-M   'P 1'
#
loop_
_entity.id
_entity.type
_entity.pdbx_description
1 polymer ?
#
loop_
_entity_poly.entity_id
_entity_poly.type
_entity_poly.pdbx_seq_one_letter_code
_entity_poly.pdbx_strand_id
1 'polypeptide(L)'
;MKLLSFLATALAYATPILGQIISYSPSEGSGISYSINIPQRTAVNGSGPIFFQLTAPPPIQWIALGQGARMVDGNLFIVYAGVGGNITLSTRQAKDHVEPKYNSTVDAFLLDGSGFHHGNMTANIQCNNCMRLFDGRPILGPHSDWIWAMAHGEPIMSSNVTHPIPQHDWHGIFTLNLTEGVGGKTENPFLVSSHTIIDHTFKSPQQQISDARLHKKRIAHGVITSVAFVLLFPNFALTLYILPSRWTVPAIHAPLQIFAVALALAGYAIGFSVAHDLQEGSDYHPLLGHIAVLGVAVLMPIMGIIQHLRFRKYGLKTIWGVMHRYLGRFLIALGIINGGVGFHYAIGKNPNIPPASPIAYGIICASIGLIYVTVIYWRRSKTKAQNAAAQAQTQNGSEDSLAENKTTPVQEHAVESTSVSTAVSGSGGSTSTSTLNNPGATQVREKPLGS
;
A
#
# COMPACT_ATOMS: atom_id res chain seq x y z
N MET A 1 -71.24 -25.86 -48.72
CA MET A 1 -69.96 -25.28 -49.15
C MET A 1 -70.08 -23.76 -49.19
N LYS A 2 -69.33 -23.05 -48.33
CA LYS A 2 -68.59 -21.81 -48.60
C LYS A 2 -67.96 -21.33 -47.28
N LEU A 3 -66.69 -21.68 -47.12
CA LEU A 3 -65.78 -21.10 -46.11
C LEU A 3 -65.61 -19.60 -46.43
N LEU A 4 -65.78 -18.74 -45.43
CA LEU A 4 -65.34 -17.36 -45.45
C LEU A 4 -64.17 -17.23 -44.49
N SER A 5 -62.97 -17.28 -45.05
CA SER A 5 -61.70 -16.97 -44.40
C SER A 5 -61.52 -15.46 -44.30
N PHE A 6 -61.56 -14.92 -43.08
CA PHE A 6 -61.10 -13.57 -42.79
C PHE A 6 -59.59 -13.59 -42.51
N LEU A 7 -58.79 -13.02 -43.42
CA LEU A 7 -57.40 -12.68 -43.14
C LEU A 7 -57.38 -11.46 -42.21
N ALA A 8 -56.88 -11.63 -40.99
CA ALA A 8 -56.49 -10.54 -40.12
C ALA A 8 -55.04 -10.13 -40.46
N THR A 9 -54.86 -9.05 -41.20
CA THR A 9 -53.56 -8.37 -41.32
C THR A 9 -53.22 -7.71 -40.00
N ALA A 10 -52.32 -8.31 -39.23
CA ALA A 10 -51.69 -7.67 -38.08
C ALA A 10 -50.65 -6.65 -38.59
N LEU A 11 -51.02 -5.37 -38.59
CA LEU A 11 -50.04 -4.28 -38.68
C LEU A 11 -49.27 -4.24 -37.36
N ALA A 12 -48.03 -4.76 -37.37
CA ALA A 12 -47.10 -4.57 -36.26
C ALA A 12 -46.70 -3.09 -36.24
N TYR A 13 -47.27 -2.32 -35.32
CA TYR A 13 -46.77 -0.99 -34.97
C TYR A 13 -45.38 -1.17 -34.35
N ALA A 14 -44.34 -1.00 -35.15
CA ALA A 14 -42.99 -0.79 -34.62
C ALA A 14 -42.99 0.58 -33.94
N THR A 15 -43.15 0.63 -32.62
CA THR A 15 -42.88 1.84 -31.87
C THR A 15 -41.43 2.23 -32.14
N PRO A 16 -41.13 3.44 -32.65
CA PRO A 16 -39.76 3.89 -32.75
C PRO A 16 -39.23 4.01 -31.32
N ILE A 17 -38.40 3.06 -30.91
CA ILE A 17 -37.68 3.16 -29.64
C ILE A 17 -36.71 4.31 -29.80
N LEU A 18 -37.06 5.47 -29.24
CA LEU A 18 -36.21 6.66 -29.21
C LEU A 18 -34.83 6.28 -28.67
N GLY A 19 -33.77 6.75 -29.32
CA GLY A 19 -32.42 6.55 -28.82
C GLY A 19 -32.21 7.25 -27.48
N GLN A 20 -31.51 6.55 -26.58
CA GLN A 20 -31.08 7.05 -25.29
C GLN A 20 -29.57 7.13 -25.28
N ILE A 21 -29.03 8.24 -24.80
CA ILE A 21 -27.60 8.48 -24.67
C ILE A 21 -27.30 8.67 -23.19
N ILE A 22 -26.38 7.89 -22.64
CA ILE A 22 -25.82 8.17 -21.33
C ILE A 22 -24.65 9.12 -21.51
N SER A 23 -24.56 10.17 -20.70
CA SER A 23 -23.39 11.06 -20.65
C SER A 23 -22.72 11.01 -19.28
N TYR A 24 -21.40 11.20 -19.26
CA TYR A 24 -20.59 11.33 -18.06
C TYR A 24 -19.54 12.41 -18.28
N SER A 25 -19.42 13.33 -17.33
CA SER A 25 -18.40 14.38 -17.34
C SER A 25 -17.65 14.37 -16.00
N PRO A 26 -16.38 13.94 -15.95
CA PRO A 26 -15.62 13.95 -14.70
C PRO A 26 -15.48 15.36 -14.14
N SER A 27 -15.79 15.53 -12.86
CA SER A 27 -15.78 16.84 -12.20
C SER A 27 -14.42 17.54 -12.21
N GLU A 28 -13.32 16.78 -12.19
CA GLU A 28 -11.95 17.32 -12.25
C GLU A 28 -11.33 17.18 -13.65
N GLY A 29 -12.07 16.68 -14.65
CA GLY A 29 -11.56 16.44 -16.00
C GLY A 29 -11.61 17.65 -16.92
N SER A 30 -11.48 18.87 -16.39
CA SER A 30 -11.36 20.10 -17.19
C SER A 30 -12.44 20.29 -18.28
N GLY A 31 -13.67 19.82 -18.04
CA GLY A 31 -14.79 19.96 -18.98
C GLY A 31 -14.86 18.92 -20.10
N ILE A 32 -14.08 17.84 -20.02
CA ILE A 32 -14.27 16.69 -20.92
C ILE A 32 -15.61 15.99 -20.66
N SER A 33 -16.15 15.37 -21.69
CA SER A 33 -17.36 14.55 -21.57
C SER A 33 -17.32 13.32 -22.47
N TYR A 34 -18.02 12.29 -22.00
CA TYR A 34 -18.14 11.00 -22.64
C TYR A 34 -19.61 10.66 -22.76
N SER A 35 -20.06 10.29 -23.95
CA SER A 35 -21.44 9.86 -24.19
C SER A 35 -21.45 8.49 -24.84
N ILE A 36 -22.40 7.64 -24.45
CA ILE A 36 -22.48 6.25 -24.91
C ILE A 36 -23.92 5.94 -25.29
N ASN A 37 -24.10 5.26 -26.43
CA ASN A 37 -25.36 4.68 -26.86
C ASN A 37 -25.15 3.24 -27.33
N ILE A 38 -26.09 2.37 -26.96
CA ILE A 38 -26.16 0.99 -27.42
C ILE A 38 -27.47 0.84 -28.20
N PRO A 39 -27.43 0.62 -29.52
CA PRO A 39 -28.62 0.36 -30.31
C PRO A 39 -29.44 -0.80 -29.76
N GLN A 40 -30.77 -0.72 -29.86
CA GLN A 40 -31.67 -1.76 -29.33
C GLN A 40 -31.31 -3.15 -29.86
N ARG A 41 -31.00 -3.26 -31.16
CA ARG A 41 -30.59 -4.54 -31.78
C ARG A 41 -29.28 -5.07 -31.21
N THR A 42 -28.31 -4.20 -30.96
CA THR A 42 -27.02 -4.59 -30.36
C THR A 42 -27.22 -5.10 -28.94
N ALA A 43 -28.07 -4.43 -28.15
CA ALA A 43 -28.39 -4.85 -26.78
C ALA A 43 -29.06 -6.23 -26.75
N VAL A 44 -30.03 -6.48 -27.64
CA VAL A 44 -30.75 -7.76 -27.73
C VAL A 44 -29.84 -8.88 -28.23
N ASN A 45 -29.00 -8.61 -29.22
CA ASN A 45 -28.11 -9.62 -29.81
C ASN A 45 -26.85 -9.89 -28.99
N GLY A 46 -26.52 -9.01 -28.04
CA GLY A 46 -25.26 -9.03 -27.29
C GLY A 46 -24.00 -8.82 -28.16
N SER A 47 -24.19 -8.38 -29.41
CA SER A 47 -23.15 -8.13 -30.41
C SER A 47 -23.66 -7.16 -31.47
N GLY A 48 -22.74 -6.39 -32.07
CA GLY A 48 -23.07 -5.34 -33.03
C GLY A 48 -22.47 -3.99 -32.65
N PRO A 49 -22.79 -2.93 -33.43
CA PRO A 49 -22.21 -1.61 -33.24
C PRO A 49 -22.69 -0.96 -31.94
N ILE A 50 -21.77 -0.27 -31.27
CA ILE A 50 -22.05 0.70 -30.21
C ILE A 50 -21.41 2.04 -30.55
N PHE A 51 -21.93 3.10 -29.94
CA PHE A 51 -21.58 4.46 -30.29
C PHE A 51 -21.05 5.22 -29.08
N PHE A 52 -19.97 5.96 -29.30
CA PHE A 52 -19.36 6.83 -28.30
C PHE A 52 -19.23 8.25 -28.84
N GLN A 53 -19.37 9.25 -27.98
CA GLN A 53 -18.91 10.60 -28.27
C GLN A 53 -17.95 11.05 -27.18
N LEU A 54 -16.76 11.49 -27.59
CA LEU A 54 -15.76 12.08 -26.71
C LEU A 54 -15.67 13.57 -27.04
N THR A 55 -15.78 14.43 -26.05
CA THR A 55 -15.59 15.88 -26.22
C THR A 55 -14.52 16.40 -25.28
N ALA A 56 -13.63 17.25 -25.79
CA ALA A 56 -12.57 17.87 -25.02
C ALA A 56 -12.40 19.36 -25.39
N PRO A 57 -12.47 20.30 -24.44
CA PRO A 57 -12.12 21.69 -24.69
C PRO A 57 -10.59 21.90 -24.72
N PRO A 58 -10.10 23.03 -25.27
CA PRO A 58 -8.71 23.43 -25.08
C PRO A 58 -8.44 23.74 -23.59
N PRO A 59 -7.21 23.54 -23.07
CA PRO A 59 -5.98 23.14 -23.76
C PRO A 59 -5.67 21.64 -23.64
N ILE A 60 -6.66 20.77 -23.85
CA ILE A 60 -6.47 19.32 -23.80
C ILE A 60 -5.77 18.85 -25.08
N GLN A 61 -4.58 18.27 -24.91
CA GLN A 61 -3.76 17.74 -25.99
C GLN A 61 -4.35 16.44 -26.55
N TRP A 62 -4.75 15.53 -25.65
CA TRP A 62 -5.41 14.28 -25.98
C TRP A 62 -6.35 13.84 -24.85
N ILE A 63 -7.41 13.14 -25.22
CA ILE A 63 -8.42 12.54 -24.34
C ILE A 63 -8.57 11.06 -24.66
N ALA A 64 -8.88 10.23 -23.66
CA ALA A 64 -9.13 8.81 -23.87
C ALA A 64 -10.32 8.30 -23.05
N LEU A 65 -11.04 7.37 -23.66
CA LEU A 65 -12.02 6.51 -23.00
C LEU A 65 -11.52 5.06 -23.06
N GLY A 66 -11.65 4.31 -21.97
CA GLY A 66 -11.27 2.91 -21.92
C GLY A 66 -12.37 2.04 -21.32
N GLN A 67 -12.51 0.83 -21.84
CA GLN A 67 -13.45 -0.17 -21.32
C GLN A 67 -12.82 -0.97 -20.17
N GLY A 68 -13.57 -1.19 -19.10
CA GLY A 68 -13.11 -1.91 -17.91
C GLY A 68 -12.65 -0.98 -16.78
N ALA A 69 -12.13 -1.58 -15.71
CA ALA A 69 -11.74 -0.87 -14.49
C ALA A 69 -10.26 -0.44 -14.49
N ARG A 70 -9.44 -1.05 -15.34
CA ARG A 70 -8.00 -0.81 -15.43
C ARG A 70 -7.57 -0.56 -16.87
N MET A 71 -6.44 0.13 -17.02
CA MET A 71 -5.81 0.44 -18.31
C MET A 71 -5.54 -0.80 -19.18
N VAL A 72 -5.38 -1.97 -18.57
CA VAL A 72 -5.10 -3.26 -19.23
C VAL A 72 -6.34 -4.10 -19.51
N ASP A 73 -7.53 -3.71 -19.02
CA ASP A 73 -8.74 -4.56 -19.05
C ASP A 73 -9.40 -4.64 -20.43
N GLY A 74 -9.32 -3.56 -21.22
CA GLY A 74 -10.14 -3.40 -22.41
C GLY A 74 -9.60 -2.44 -23.45
N ASN A 75 -10.43 -2.17 -24.45
CA ASN A 75 -10.10 -1.29 -25.56
C ASN A 75 -9.94 0.15 -25.07
N LEU A 76 -8.91 0.83 -25.56
CA LEU A 76 -8.68 2.26 -25.30
C LEU A 76 -8.92 3.06 -26.58
N PHE A 77 -9.73 4.11 -26.50
CA PHE A 77 -10.04 5.02 -27.61
C PHE A 77 -9.39 6.36 -27.32
N ILE A 78 -8.26 6.63 -27.96
CA ILE A 78 -7.50 7.86 -27.75
C ILE A 78 -7.79 8.82 -28.89
N VAL A 79 -8.12 10.06 -28.57
CA VAL A 79 -8.47 11.11 -29.52
C VAL A 79 -7.55 12.31 -29.33
N TYR A 80 -7.01 12.82 -30.44
CA TYR A 80 -6.19 14.03 -30.48
C TYR A 80 -6.35 14.78 -31.80
N ALA A 81 -5.86 16.02 -31.83
CA ALA A 81 -5.89 16.86 -33.02
C ALA A 81 -5.12 16.22 -34.19
N GLY A 82 -5.79 16.10 -35.34
CA GLY A 82 -5.22 15.65 -36.61
C GLY A 82 -4.74 16.82 -37.48
N VAL A 83 -4.28 16.51 -38.69
CA VAL A 83 -3.88 17.56 -39.65
C VAL A 83 -5.11 18.20 -40.30
N GLY A 84 -4.99 19.49 -40.67
CA GLY A 84 -6.03 20.19 -41.45
C GLY A 84 -7.35 20.43 -40.72
N GLY A 85 -7.35 20.50 -39.38
CA GLY A 85 -8.56 20.69 -38.58
C GLY A 85 -9.40 19.42 -38.41
N ASN A 86 -8.88 18.26 -38.81
CA ASN A 86 -9.45 16.97 -38.47
C ASN A 86 -9.02 16.51 -37.08
N ILE A 87 -9.58 15.39 -36.63
CA ILE A 87 -9.16 14.70 -35.42
C ILE A 87 -8.69 13.28 -35.77
N THR A 88 -7.90 12.70 -34.89
CA THR A 88 -7.36 11.35 -35.04
C THR A 88 -7.89 10.46 -33.94
N LEU A 89 -8.50 9.34 -34.33
CA LEU A 89 -8.83 8.24 -33.42
C LEU A 89 -7.73 7.19 -33.48
N SER A 90 -7.16 6.88 -32.34
CA SER A 90 -6.18 5.81 -32.15
C SER A 90 -6.75 4.78 -31.16
N THR A 91 -7.20 3.64 -31.67
CA THR A 91 -7.54 2.48 -30.82
C THR A 91 -6.28 1.84 -30.27
N ARG A 92 -6.18 1.65 -28.96
CA ARG A 92 -4.98 1.09 -28.32
C ARG A 92 -5.31 0.00 -27.31
N GLN A 93 -4.28 -0.75 -26.96
CA GLN A 93 -4.28 -1.71 -25.87
C GLN A 93 -3.00 -1.56 -25.03
N ALA A 94 -3.14 -1.62 -23.71
CA ALA A 94 -2.03 -1.65 -22.78
C ALA A 94 -1.72 -3.09 -22.35
N LYS A 95 -0.44 -3.40 -22.14
CA LYS A 95 0.01 -4.67 -21.55
C LYS A 95 0.38 -4.54 -20.07
N ASP A 96 0.70 -3.33 -19.66
CA ASP A 96 1.00 -2.90 -18.29
C ASP A 96 0.84 -1.36 -18.24
N HIS A 97 1.33 -0.72 -17.18
CA HIS A 97 1.34 0.73 -16.97
C HIS A 97 2.44 1.42 -17.79
N VAL A 98 2.47 1.11 -19.09
CA VAL A 98 3.36 1.68 -20.10
C VAL A 98 2.51 2.22 -21.25
N GLU A 99 3.12 3.04 -22.12
CA GLU A 99 2.41 3.63 -23.25
C GLU A 99 1.66 2.54 -24.06
N PRO A 100 0.31 2.62 -24.15
CA PRO A 100 -0.48 1.69 -24.94
C PRO A 100 -0.06 1.73 -26.40
N LYS A 101 -0.14 0.58 -27.08
CA LYS A 101 0.18 0.45 -28.50
C LYS A 101 -1.09 0.34 -29.32
N TYR A 102 -1.03 0.89 -30.54
CA TYR A 102 -2.14 0.84 -31.48
C TYR A 102 -2.59 -0.61 -31.70
N ASN A 103 -3.90 -0.81 -31.68
CA ASN A 103 -4.52 -2.10 -31.89
C ASN A 103 -5.55 -2.00 -33.03
N SER A 104 -5.18 -2.57 -34.18
CA SER A 104 -6.02 -2.62 -35.38
C SER A 104 -7.13 -3.68 -35.33
N THR A 105 -7.18 -4.54 -34.30
CA THR A 105 -8.27 -5.51 -34.15
C THR A 105 -9.54 -4.88 -33.56
N VAL A 106 -9.45 -3.67 -33.02
CA VAL A 106 -10.60 -2.90 -32.55
C VAL A 106 -11.25 -2.25 -33.76
N ASP A 107 -12.42 -2.74 -34.15
CA ASP A 107 -13.15 -2.28 -35.33
C ASP A 107 -13.94 -1.02 -34.97
N ALA A 108 -13.21 0.10 -34.82
CA ALA A 108 -13.77 1.39 -34.47
C ALA A 108 -13.28 2.51 -35.41
N PHE A 109 -14.20 3.39 -35.77
CA PHE A 109 -13.96 4.47 -36.73
C PHE A 109 -14.72 5.74 -36.36
N LEU A 110 -14.19 6.87 -36.83
CA LEU A 110 -14.83 8.18 -36.70
C LEU A 110 -16.04 8.26 -37.62
N LEU A 111 -17.10 8.89 -37.12
CA LEU A 111 -18.33 9.17 -37.84
C LEU A 111 -18.45 10.65 -38.19
N ASP A 112 -19.39 10.97 -39.07
CA ASP A 112 -19.79 12.34 -39.36
C ASP A 112 -20.10 13.14 -38.09
N GLY A 113 -19.80 14.43 -38.13
CA GLY A 113 -19.84 15.32 -36.97
C GLY A 113 -18.61 15.24 -36.06
N SER A 114 -17.63 14.37 -36.36
CA SER A 114 -16.30 14.43 -35.73
C SER A 114 -15.49 15.63 -36.24
N GLY A 115 -14.69 16.27 -35.39
CA GLY A 115 -13.88 17.43 -35.73
C GLY A 115 -13.81 18.46 -34.61
N PHE A 116 -13.48 19.70 -34.95
CA PHE A 116 -13.52 20.82 -34.01
C PHE A 116 -14.84 21.59 -34.14
N HIS A 117 -15.55 21.76 -33.03
CA HIS A 117 -16.80 22.51 -32.94
C HIS A 117 -16.70 23.54 -31.82
N HIS A 118 -16.82 24.83 -32.16
CA HIS A 118 -16.66 25.93 -31.21
C HIS A 118 -15.36 25.84 -30.38
N GLY A 119 -14.28 25.35 -30.99
CA GLY A 119 -12.98 25.15 -30.34
C GLY A 119 -12.83 23.83 -29.58
N ASN A 120 -13.92 23.11 -29.31
CA ASN A 120 -13.88 21.80 -28.67
C ASN A 120 -13.59 20.70 -29.70
N MET A 121 -12.73 19.76 -29.33
CA MET A 121 -12.52 18.53 -30.07
C MET A 121 -13.68 17.57 -29.79
N THR A 122 -14.37 17.10 -30.84
CA THR A 122 -15.47 16.13 -30.73
C THR A 122 -15.20 14.94 -31.62
N ALA A 123 -15.25 13.74 -31.05
CA ALA A 123 -15.14 12.48 -31.78
C ALA A 123 -16.43 11.68 -31.62
N ASN A 124 -17.16 11.50 -32.71
CA ASN A 124 -18.25 10.52 -32.79
C ASN A 124 -17.65 9.21 -33.29
N ILE A 125 -17.77 8.15 -32.50
CA ILE A 125 -17.10 6.87 -32.76
C ILE A 125 -18.15 5.78 -32.86
N GLN A 126 -18.08 4.95 -33.90
CA GLN A 126 -18.74 3.65 -33.94
C GLN A 126 -17.71 2.58 -33.64
N CYS A 127 -18.05 1.61 -32.79
CA CYS A 127 -17.28 0.38 -32.66
C CYS A 127 -18.16 -0.86 -32.85
N ASN A 128 -17.78 -1.73 -33.78
CA ASN A 128 -18.56 -2.91 -34.17
C ASN A 128 -18.32 -4.14 -33.28
N ASN A 129 -17.17 -4.22 -32.60
CA ASN A 129 -16.76 -5.38 -31.81
C ASN A 129 -16.46 -5.05 -30.33
N CYS A 130 -17.03 -3.96 -29.81
CA CYS A 130 -16.76 -3.47 -28.45
C CYS A 130 -17.84 -3.82 -27.41
N MET A 131 -18.72 -4.78 -27.67
CA MET A 131 -19.72 -5.24 -26.69
C MET A 131 -19.13 -6.13 -25.58
N ARG A 132 -17.85 -6.44 -25.65
CA ARG A 132 -17.13 -7.29 -24.69
C ARG A 132 -15.76 -6.70 -24.37
N LEU A 133 -15.30 -6.92 -23.14
CA LEU A 133 -13.92 -6.70 -22.70
C LEU A 133 -13.00 -7.76 -23.32
N PHE A 134 -11.69 -7.58 -23.18
CA PHE A 134 -10.71 -8.53 -23.73
C PHE A 134 -10.77 -9.91 -23.08
N ASP A 135 -11.18 -10.00 -21.81
CA ASP A 135 -11.42 -11.26 -21.12
C ASP A 135 -12.76 -11.94 -21.51
N GLY A 136 -13.50 -11.33 -22.44
CA GLY A 136 -14.75 -11.84 -22.96
C GLY A 136 -15.99 -11.45 -22.15
N ARG A 137 -15.86 -10.78 -21.00
CA ARG A 137 -17.03 -10.32 -20.23
C ARG A 137 -17.84 -9.29 -21.02
N PRO A 138 -19.19 -9.38 -21.04
CA PRO A 138 -20.03 -8.38 -21.69
C PRO A 138 -19.99 -7.05 -20.92
N ILE A 139 -20.08 -5.93 -21.64
CA ILE A 139 -20.16 -4.59 -21.00
C ILE A 139 -21.58 -4.21 -20.60
N LEU A 140 -22.60 -4.77 -21.26
CA LEU A 140 -23.99 -4.37 -21.03
C LEU A 140 -24.48 -4.88 -19.66
N GLY A 141 -24.93 -3.94 -18.84
CA GLY A 141 -25.50 -4.24 -17.53
C GLY A 141 -25.66 -2.98 -16.67
N PRO A 142 -26.17 -3.14 -15.44
CA PRO A 142 -26.32 -2.03 -14.48
C PRO A 142 -25.00 -1.54 -13.90
N HIS A 143 -23.93 -2.33 -14.02
CA HIS A 143 -22.60 -2.01 -13.55
C HIS A 143 -21.59 -2.31 -14.64
N SER A 144 -21.29 -1.31 -15.46
CA SER A 144 -20.19 -1.37 -16.44
C SER A 144 -19.12 -0.40 -16.01
N ASP A 145 -17.92 -0.91 -15.72
CA ASP A 145 -16.77 -0.07 -15.38
C ASP A 145 -16.10 0.46 -16.64
N TRP A 146 -15.70 1.72 -16.56
CA TRP A 146 -14.99 2.46 -17.60
C TRP A 146 -13.90 3.29 -16.95
N ILE A 147 -12.86 3.56 -17.73
CA ILE A 147 -11.80 4.48 -17.35
C ILE A 147 -11.74 5.64 -18.32
N TRP A 148 -11.21 6.75 -17.85
CA TRP A 148 -10.90 7.90 -18.69
C TRP A 148 -9.51 8.43 -18.34
N ALA A 149 -8.90 9.11 -19.30
CA ALA A 149 -7.62 9.78 -19.11
C ALA A 149 -7.50 11.00 -20.02
N MET A 150 -6.73 12.00 -19.61
CA MET A 150 -6.43 13.16 -20.44
C MET A 150 -5.07 13.78 -20.10
N ALA A 151 -4.48 14.45 -21.08
CA ALA A 151 -3.30 15.29 -20.88
C ALA A 151 -3.54 16.69 -21.44
N HIS A 152 -3.03 17.70 -20.74
CA HIS A 152 -2.96 19.07 -21.22
C HIS A 152 -1.71 19.27 -22.08
N GLY A 153 -1.75 20.25 -22.97
CA GLY A 153 -0.58 20.66 -23.75
C GLY A 153 -0.94 21.16 -25.13
N GLU A 154 0.09 21.40 -25.94
CA GLU A 154 -0.08 21.81 -27.32
C GLU A 154 -0.72 20.69 -28.17
N PRO A 155 -1.64 21.01 -29.10
CA PRO A 155 -2.25 20.01 -29.98
C PRO A 155 -1.21 19.18 -30.75
N ILE A 156 -1.40 17.86 -30.79
CA ILE A 156 -0.47 16.92 -31.45
C ILE A 156 -0.36 17.15 -32.97
N MET A 157 -1.45 17.57 -33.62
CA MET A 157 -1.54 17.86 -35.06
C MET A 157 -0.99 16.72 -35.94
N SER A 158 -1.47 15.50 -35.72
CA SER A 158 -0.98 14.29 -36.40
C SER A 158 -2.11 13.34 -36.78
N SER A 159 -2.09 12.81 -38.00
CA SER A 159 -2.98 11.71 -38.43
C SER A 159 -2.39 10.32 -38.22
N ASN A 160 -1.18 10.22 -37.65
CA ASN A 160 -0.57 8.94 -37.36
C ASN A 160 -1.20 8.33 -36.11
N VAL A 161 -1.95 7.23 -36.26
CA VAL A 161 -2.61 6.49 -35.16
C VAL A 161 -1.63 5.83 -34.17
N THR A 162 -0.35 5.72 -34.52
CA THR A 162 0.70 5.19 -33.64
C THR A 162 1.58 6.30 -33.02
N HIS A 163 1.16 7.56 -33.09
CA HIS A 163 1.95 8.69 -32.60
C HIS A 163 2.25 8.55 -31.09
N PRO A 164 3.50 8.72 -30.63
CA PRO A 164 3.82 8.64 -29.21
C PRO A 164 3.06 9.69 -28.39
N ILE A 165 2.40 9.28 -27.31
CA ILE A 165 1.67 10.20 -26.43
C ILE A 165 2.33 10.28 -25.04
N PRO A 166 2.35 11.46 -24.39
CA PRO A 166 2.80 11.55 -23.00
C PRO A 166 1.80 10.85 -22.07
N GLN A 167 2.25 10.55 -20.85
CA GLN A 167 1.38 10.07 -19.77
C GLN A 167 0.29 11.11 -19.47
N HIS A 168 -0.90 10.66 -19.08
CA HIS A 168 -2.00 11.54 -18.68
C HIS A 168 -1.66 12.37 -17.45
N ASP A 169 -2.22 13.58 -17.37
CA ASP A 169 -2.17 14.41 -16.16
C ASP A 169 -3.23 13.99 -15.14
N TRP A 170 -4.35 13.49 -15.66
CA TRP A 170 -5.51 13.05 -14.92
C TRP A 170 -6.07 11.78 -15.53
N HIS A 171 -6.50 10.90 -14.64
CA HIS A 171 -7.23 9.70 -15.00
C HIS A 171 -8.31 9.41 -13.97
N GLY A 172 -9.25 8.55 -14.33
CA GLY A 172 -10.24 8.08 -13.39
C GLY A 172 -10.94 6.83 -13.85
N ILE A 173 -11.69 6.25 -12.93
CA ILE A 173 -12.61 5.14 -13.14
C ILE A 173 -14.02 5.62 -12.78
N PHE A 174 -15.01 5.14 -13.53
CA PHE A 174 -16.42 5.41 -13.30
C PHE A 174 -17.26 4.21 -13.72
N THR A 175 -18.46 4.08 -13.16
CA THR A 175 -19.37 2.96 -13.43
C THR A 175 -20.69 3.47 -14.00
N LEU A 176 -21.07 2.95 -15.15
CA LEU A 176 -22.33 3.30 -15.83
C LEU A 176 -23.35 2.17 -15.75
N ASN A 177 -24.63 2.55 -15.63
CA ASN A 177 -25.75 1.66 -15.93
C ASN A 177 -26.04 1.70 -17.43
N LEU A 178 -25.35 0.88 -18.22
CA LEU A 178 -25.50 0.90 -19.69
C LEU A 178 -26.90 0.48 -20.17
N THR A 179 -27.76 -0.09 -19.32
CA THR A 179 -29.14 -0.40 -19.71
C THR A 179 -29.97 0.87 -19.97
N GLU A 180 -29.59 2.01 -19.36
CA GLU A 180 -30.22 3.32 -19.59
C GLU A 180 -29.74 3.99 -20.88
N GLY A 181 -28.71 3.45 -21.54
CA GLY A 181 -28.17 3.97 -22.81
C GLY A 181 -28.65 3.15 -24.00
N VAL A 182 -29.63 2.27 -23.78
CA VAL A 182 -30.16 1.38 -24.81
C VAL A 182 -31.31 2.05 -25.55
N GLY A 183 -31.23 2.04 -26.87
CA GLY A 183 -32.33 2.50 -27.72
C GLY A 183 -31.84 2.98 -29.07
N GLY A 184 -32.78 3.40 -29.92
CA GLY A 184 -32.45 3.94 -31.23
C GLY A 184 -32.03 2.87 -32.25
N LYS A 185 -31.66 3.34 -33.43
CA LYS A 185 -31.21 2.53 -34.57
C LYS A 185 -29.69 2.40 -34.56
N THR A 186 -29.14 1.72 -35.57
CA THR A 186 -27.69 1.57 -35.80
C THR A 186 -27.09 2.73 -36.59
N GLU A 187 -27.72 3.91 -36.57
CA GLU A 187 -27.22 5.13 -37.20
C GLU A 187 -26.51 6.01 -36.15
N ASN A 188 -25.69 6.97 -36.58
CA ASN A 188 -24.97 7.87 -35.67
C ASN A 188 -25.95 8.64 -34.75
N PRO A 189 -25.98 8.34 -33.43
CA PRO A 189 -26.99 8.90 -32.53
C PRO A 189 -26.70 10.36 -32.15
N PHE A 190 -25.50 10.88 -32.45
CA PHE A 190 -25.03 12.19 -32.01
C PHE A 190 -25.39 13.33 -32.97
N LEU A 191 -25.97 13.02 -34.14
CA LEU A 191 -26.45 14.02 -35.10
C LEU A 191 -27.95 14.33 -34.93
N VAL A 192 -28.63 13.60 -34.05
CA VAL A 192 -30.09 13.65 -33.91
C VAL A 192 -30.46 14.27 -32.57
N SER A 193 -31.01 15.49 -32.60
CA SER A 193 -31.37 16.25 -31.39
C SER A 193 -32.55 15.69 -30.59
N SER A 194 -33.27 14.69 -31.11
CA SER A 194 -34.44 14.09 -30.43
C SER A 194 -34.08 13.00 -29.43
N HIS A 195 -32.80 12.61 -29.31
CA HIS A 195 -32.37 11.62 -28.33
C HIS A 195 -32.37 12.19 -26.92
N THR A 196 -32.86 11.40 -25.96
CA THR A 196 -32.79 11.75 -24.55
C THR A 196 -31.36 11.53 -24.05
N ILE A 197 -30.78 12.56 -23.44
CA ILE A 197 -29.47 12.48 -22.79
C ILE A 197 -29.70 12.31 -21.29
N ILE A 198 -29.15 11.23 -20.74
CA ILE A 198 -29.21 10.91 -19.31
C ILE A 198 -27.82 11.19 -18.73
N ASP A 199 -27.72 12.26 -17.94
CA ASP A 199 -26.47 12.60 -17.26
C ASP A 199 -26.24 11.69 -16.04
N HIS A 200 -25.17 10.92 -16.10
CA HIS A 200 -24.71 10.00 -15.06
C HIS A 200 -23.60 10.58 -14.18
N THR A 201 -23.14 11.81 -14.42
CA THR A 201 -22.04 12.45 -13.71
C THR A 201 -22.16 12.38 -12.18
N PHE A 202 -23.35 12.66 -11.65
CA PHE A 202 -23.61 12.64 -10.20
C PHE A 202 -24.12 11.30 -9.65
N LYS A 203 -24.46 10.36 -10.53
CA LYS A 203 -24.99 9.03 -10.17
C LYS A 203 -23.89 7.96 -10.16
N SER A 204 -22.83 8.17 -10.93
CA SER A 204 -21.74 7.22 -11.08
C SER A 204 -20.88 7.16 -9.82
N PRO A 205 -20.66 5.96 -9.24
CA PRO A 205 -19.46 5.70 -8.45
C PRO A 205 -18.24 6.10 -9.28
N GLN A 206 -17.32 6.87 -8.71
CA GLN A 206 -16.15 7.34 -9.45
C GLN A 206 -14.96 7.61 -8.54
N GLN A 207 -13.78 7.46 -9.12
CA GLN A 207 -12.51 7.84 -8.51
C GLN A 207 -11.68 8.57 -9.58
N GLN A 208 -11.23 9.78 -9.25
CA GLN A 208 -10.47 10.65 -10.15
C GLN A 208 -9.13 10.98 -9.49
N ILE A 209 -8.05 10.84 -10.24
CA ILE A 209 -6.69 10.91 -9.73
C ILE A 209 -5.89 11.88 -10.59
N SER A 210 -5.27 12.85 -9.92
CA SER A 210 -4.26 13.71 -10.52
C SER A 210 -2.90 13.02 -10.44
N ASP A 211 -2.25 12.80 -11.57
CA ASP A 211 -0.93 12.18 -11.66
C ASP A 211 0.12 13.02 -10.92
N ALA A 212 -0.02 14.35 -10.95
CA ALA A 212 0.83 15.26 -10.18
C ALA A 212 0.68 15.06 -8.66
N ARG A 213 -0.54 14.89 -8.15
CA ARG A 213 -0.79 14.60 -6.73
C ARG A 213 -0.29 13.20 -6.37
N LEU A 214 -0.55 12.21 -7.21
CA LEU A 214 -0.08 10.84 -7.04
C LEU A 214 1.45 10.78 -6.98
N HIS A 215 2.14 11.50 -7.86
CA HIS A 215 3.60 11.62 -7.86
C HIS A 215 4.12 12.18 -6.53
N LYS A 216 3.50 13.26 -6.02
CA LYS A 216 3.84 13.83 -4.69
C LYS A 216 3.60 12.84 -3.55
N LYS A 217 2.49 12.09 -3.56
CA LYS A 217 2.20 11.06 -2.56
C LYS A 217 3.26 9.95 -2.58
N ARG A 218 3.66 9.47 -3.77
CA ARG A 218 4.70 8.44 -3.93
C ARG A 218 6.05 8.91 -3.34
N ILE A 219 6.47 10.14 -3.65
CA ILE A 219 7.70 10.73 -3.08
C ILE A 219 7.59 10.84 -1.56
N ALA A 220 6.49 11.39 -1.04
CA ALA A 220 6.29 11.58 0.39
C ALA A 220 6.33 10.24 1.15
N HIS A 221 5.61 9.22 0.66
CA HIS A 221 5.66 7.87 1.21
C HIS A 221 7.09 7.33 1.25
N GLY A 222 7.80 7.36 0.11
CA GLY A 222 9.15 6.83 -0.02
C GLY A 222 10.14 7.53 0.91
N VAL A 223 10.12 8.85 0.99
CA VAL A 223 11.03 9.63 1.86
C VAL A 223 10.72 9.38 3.34
N ILE A 224 9.47 9.55 3.75
CA ILE A 224 9.07 9.47 5.17
C ILE A 224 9.35 8.08 5.74
N THR A 225 8.96 7.02 5.01
CA THR A 225 9.19 5.65 5.47
C THR A 225 10.67 5.27 5.44
N SER A 226 11.45 5.75 4.45
CA SER A 226 12.90 5.54 4.42
C SER A 226 13.60 6.21 5.60
N VAL A 227 13.24 7.46 5.93
CA VAL A 227 13.78 8.15 7.10
C VAL A 227 13.47 7.35 8.36
N ALA A 228 12.24 6.87 8.55
CA ALA A 228 11.87 6.08 9.71
C ALA A 228 12.67 4.77 9.82
N PHE A 229 12.68 3.95 8.76
CA PHE A 229 13.27 2.60 8.78
C PHE A 229 14.79 2.55 8.60
N VAL A 230 15.35 3.41 7.76
CA VAL A 230 16.79 3.40 7.48
C VAL A 230 17.55 4.26 8.49
N LEU A 231 17.02 5.43 8.86
CA LEU A 231 17.75 6.36 9.71
C LEU A 231 17.31 6.26 11.17
N LEU A 232 16.03 6.45 11.47
CA LEU A 232 15.58 6.65 12.85
C LEU A 232 15.62 5.36 13.67
N PHE A 233 14.92 4.30 13.24
CA PHE A 233 14.82 3.06 14.01
C PHE A 233 16.19 2.44 14.38
N PRO A 234 17.15 2.29 13.44
CA PRO A 234 18.47 1.74 13.77
C PRO A 234 19.25 2.64 14.74
N ASN A 235 19.30 3.96 14.48
CA ASN A 235 20.08 4.89 15.31
C ASN A 235 19.48 5.04 16.71
N PHE A 236 18.15 5.09 16.83
CA PHE A 236 17.48 5.14 18.13
C PHE A 236 17.64 3.86 18.94
N ALA A 237 17.84 2.70 18.29
CA ALA A 237 18.23 1.47 18.96
C ALA A 237 19.69 1.48 19.45
N LEU A 238 20.60 2.20 18.76
CA LEU A 238 22.01 2.33 19.16
C LEU A 238 22.21 3.18 20.42
N THR A 239 21.25 4.04 20.79
CA THR A 239 21.30 4.84 22.02
C THR A 239 21.59 4.01 23.27
N LEU A 240 21.08 2.77 23.32
CA LEU A 240 21.30 1.83 24.42
C LEU A 240 22.76 1.34 24.54
N TYR A 241 23.54 1.42 23.46
CA TYR A 241 24.95 1.05 23.44
C TYR A 241 25.87 2.24 23.76
N ILE A 242 25.45 3.44 23.36
CA ILE A 242 26.25 4.66 23.50
C ILE A 242 26.07 5.29 24.88
N LEU A 243 24.82 5.38 25.37
CA LEU A 243 24.47 6.06 26.62
C LEU A 243 23.88 5.06 27.64
N PRO A 244 24.69 4.18 28.27
CA PRO A 244 24.19 3.23 29.25
C PRO A 244 23.77 3.95 30.55
N SER A 245 22.47 4.04 30.82
CA SER A 245 21.92 4.58 32.07
C SER A 245 20.53 3.99 32.36
N ARG A 246 20.12 3.99 33.64
CA ARG A 246 18.76 3.61 34.06
C ARG A 246 17.68 4.49 33.44
N TRP A 247 18.03 5.71 33.04
CA TRP A 247 17.12 6.69 32.43
C TRP A 247 17.09 6.64 30.90
N THR A 248 18.04 5.97 30.25
CA THR A 248 18.15 5.94 28.78
C THR A 248 16.91 5.35 28.13
N VAL A 249 16.33 4.29 28.71
CA VAL A 249 15.12 3.66 28.16
C VAL A 249 13.92 4.61 28.21
N PRO A 250 13.48 5.09 29.39
CA PRO A 250 12.28 5.94 29.47
C PRO A 250 12.46 7.36 28.93
N ALA A 251 13.65 7.95 29.01
CA ALA A 251 13.85 9.36 28.65
C ALA A 251 14.40 9.57 27.23
N ILE A 252 15.04 8.57 26.62
CA ILE A 252 15.70 8.73 25.30
C ILE A 252 15.15 7.72 24.31
N HIS A 253 15.33 6.43 24.58
CA HIS A 253 14.96 5.38 23.62
C HIS A 253 13.46 5.37 23.36
N ALA A 254 12.61 5.30 24.39
CA ALA A 254 11.16 5.22 24.19
C ALA A 254 10.57 6.45 23.47
N PRO A 255 10.87 7.71 23.86
CA PRO A 255 10.37 8.89 23.13
C PRO A 255 10.81 8.93 21.67
N LEU A 256 12.08 8.65 21.39
CA LEU A 256 12.61 8.63 20.02
C LEU A 256 11.97 7.50 19.19
N GLN A 257 11.76 6.32 19.77
CA GLN A 257 11.06 5.22 19.11
C GLN A 257 9.59 5.56 18.81
N ILE A 258 8.89 6.22 19.74
CA ILE A 258 7.51 6.70 19.51
C ILE A 258 7.48 7.69 18.34
N PHE A 259 8.43 8.63 18.29
CA PHE A 259 8.56 9.56 17.17
C PHE A 259 8.80 8.83 15.84
N ALA A 260 9.69 7.83 15.81
CA ALA A 260 9.93 7.03 14.61
C ALA A 260 8.69 6.22 14.19
N VAL A 261 7.93 5.66 15.13
CA VAL A 261 6.66 4.97 14.87
C VAL A 261 5.62 5.92 14.28
N ALA A 262 5.48 7.14 14.83
CA ALA A 262 4.56 8.14 14.30
C ALA A 262 4.90 8.50 12.86
N LEU A 263 6.19 8.69 12.56
CA LEU A 263 6.66 8.97 11.20
C LEU A 263 6.40 7.77 10.26
N ALA A 264 6.67 6.55 10.72
CA ALA A 264 6.39 5.33 9.95
C ALA A 264 4.89 5.16 9.65
N LEU A 265 4.00 5.45 10.61
CA LEU A 265 2.56 5.41 10.43
C LEU A 265 2.06 6.48 9.45
N ALA A 266 2.62 7.70 9.52
CA ALA A 266 2.31 8.76 8.56
C ALA A 266 2.72 8.36 7.13
N GLY A 267 3.94 7.83 6.97
CA GLY A 267 4.41 7.31 5.69
C GLY A 267 3.57 6.14 5.19
N TYR A 268 3.18 5.22 6.07
CA TYR A 268 2.28 4.10 5.76
C TYR A 268 0.90 4.57 5.31
N ALA A 269 0.28 5.54 5.98
CA ALA A 269 -1.02 6.07 5.58
C ALA A 269 -0.99 6.69 4.17
N ILE A 270 0.09 7.40 3.83
CA ILE A 270 0.30 7.92 2.47
C ILE A 270 0.47 6.76 1.48
N GLY A 271 1.25 5.74 1.82
CA GLY A 271 1.45 4.55 0.97
C GLY A 271 0.14 3.79 0.73
N PHE A 272 -0.68 3.64 1.76
CA PHE A 272 -2.01 3.04 1.66
C PHE A 272 -2.91 3.85 0.73
N SER A 273 -2.88 5.19 0.83
CA SER A 273 -3.60 6.06 -0.11
C SER A 273 -3.10 5.88 -1.55
N VAL A 274 -1.80 5.72 -1.78
CA VAL A 274 -1.25 5.46 -3.14
C VAL A 274 -1.73 4.10 -3.66
N ALA A 275 -1.72 3.06 -2.83
CA ALA A 275 -2.19 1.73 -3.21
C ALA A 275 -3.69 1.74 -3.57
N HIS A 276 -4.50 2.51 -2.83
CA HIS A 276 -5.91 2.72 -3.14
C HIS A 276 -6.11 3.53 -4.43
N ASP A 277 -5.33 4.59 -4.64
CA ASP A 277 -5.37 5.39 -5.86
C ASP A 277 -5.05 4.56 -7.11
N LEU A 278 -4.16 3.57 -6.99
CA LEU A 278 -3.73 2.72 -8.11
C LEU A 278 -4.51 1.41 -8.25
N GLN A 279 -5.39 1.09 -7.29
CA GLN A 279 -6.02 -0.23 -7.17
C GLN A 279 -4.97 -1.37 -7.15
N GLU A 280 -3.84 -1.15 -6.47
CA GLU A 280 -2.68 -2.06 -6.35
C GLU A 280 -2.36 -2.34 -4.86
N GLY A 281 -3.29 -2.99 -4.15
CA GLY A 281 -3.17 -3.23 -2.71
C GLY A 281 -2.53 -4.57 -2.30
N SER A 282 -2.46 -5.54 -3.21
CA SER A 282 -2.13 -6.94 -2.91
C SER A 282 -0.72 -7.37 -3.32
N ASP A 283 0.07 -6.45 -3.86
CA ASP A 283 1.44 -6.76 -4.29
C ASP A 283 2.39 -6.97 -3.11
N TYR A 284 3.57 -7.52 -3.41
CA TYR A 284 4.56 -7.88 -2.40
C TYR A 284 5.02 -6.68 -1.55
N HIS A 285 5.18 -5.49 -2.15
CA HIS A 285 5.66 -4.31 -1.44
C HIS A 285 4.64 -3.79 -0.40
N PRO A 286 3.36 -3.57 -0.76
CA PRO A 286 2.32 -3.31 0.23
C PRO A 286 2.29 -4.38 1.32
N LEU A 287 2.24 -5.68 0.99
CA LEU A 287 2.12 -6.75 1.97
C LEU A 287 3.26 -6.74 3.01
N LEU A 288 4.51 -6.68 2.56
CA LEU A 288 5.67 -6.59 3.45
C LEU A 288 5.66 -5.30 4.28
N GLY A 289 5.19 -4.20 3.69
CA GLY A 289 4.98 -2.92 4.36
C GLY A 289 4.00 -3.00 5.53
N HIS A 290 2.84 -3.64 5.32
CA HIS A 290 1.85 -3.86 6.39
C HIS A 290 2.47 -4.64 7.56
N ILE A 291 3.18 -5.72 7.27
CA ILE A 291 3.83 -6.56 8.30
C ILE A 291 4.89 -5.75 9.07
N ALA A 292 5.77 -5.04 8.37
CA ALA A 292 6.84 -4.26 8.98
C ALA A 292 6.28 -3.13 9.87
N VAL A 293 5.37 -2.31 9.33
CA VAL A 293 4.81 -1.13 10.01
C VAL A 293 3.94 -1.53 11.19
N LEU A 294 3.00 -2.46 11.02
CA LEU A 294 2.14 -2.92 12.12
C LEU A 294 2.97 -3.63 13.21
N GLY A 295 4.00 -4.38 12.80
CA GLY A 295 4.95 -5.00 13.73
C GLY A 295 5.66 -3.97 14.61
N VAL A 296 6.21 -2.90 14.02
CA VAL A 296 6.90 -1.84 14.80
C VAL A 296 5.93 -0.94 15.56
N ALA A 297 4.72 -0.73 15.07
CA ALA A 297 3.74 0.15 15.69
C ALA A 297 2.98 -0.52 16.86
N VAL A 298 2.77 -1.84 16.81
CA VAL A 298 1.93 -2.57 17.78
C VAL A 298 2.76 -3.55 18.60
N LEU A 299 3.45 -4.50 17.94
CA LEU A 299 4.14 -5.57 18.65
C LEU A 299 5.35 -5.07 19.43
N MET A 300 6.12 -4.13 18.86
CA MET A 300 7.33 -3.61 19.51
C MET A 300 7.04 -2.82 20.79
N PRO A 301 6.07 -1.87 20.84
CA PRO A 301 5.76 -1.13 22.05
C PRO A 301 5.21 -2.04 23.16
N ILE A 302 4.31 -2.97 22.85
CA ILE A 302 3.75 -3.92 23.83
C ILE A 302 4.87 -4.71 24.51
N MET A 303 5.75 -5.33 23.72
CA MET A 303 6.87 -6.09 24.29
C MET A 303 7.89 -5.21 25.00
N GLY A 304 8.13 -3.99 24.50
CA GLY A 304 9.03 -3.02 25.12
C GLY A 304 8.55 -2.63 26.53
N ILE A 305 7.25 -2.37 26.69
CA ILE A 305 6.62 -2.06 27.98
C ILE A 305 6.72 -3.28 28.92
N ILE A 306 6.32 -4.47 28.47
CA ILE A 306 6.37 -5.69 29.29
C ILE A 306 7.80 -5.98 29.78
N GLN A 307 8.78 -5.88 28.87
CA GLN A 307 10.19 -6.05 29.19
C GLN A 307 10.67 -4.99 30.20
N HIS A 308 10.32 -3.72 29.99
CA HIS A 308 10.78 -2.64 30.87
C HIS A 308 10.21 -2.79 32.30
N LEU A 309 8.91 -3.09 32.43
CA LEU A 309 8.27 -3.33 33.71
C LEU A 309 8.90 -4.52 34.45
N ARG A 310 9.13 -5.63 33.75
CA ARG A 310 9.77 -6.82 34.35
C ARG A 310 11.24 -6.58 34.69
N PHE A 311 11.99 -5.86 33.85
CA PHE A 311 13.39 -5.51 34.14
C PHE A 311 13.50 -4.63 35.38
N ARG A 312 12.60 -3.64 35.55
CA ARG A 312 12.56 -2.80 36.76
C ARG A 312 12.19 -3.58 38.02
N LYS A 313 11.34 -4.61 37.92
CA LYS A 313 10.92 -5.43 39.06
C LYS A 313 11.97 -6.44 39.49
N TYR A 314 12.61 -7.12 38.53
CA TYR A 314 13.47 -8.29 38.82
C TYR A 314 14.96 -8.04 38.60
N GLY A 315 15.36 -6.98 37.90
CA GLY A 315 16.77 -6.69 37.58
C GLY A 315 17.43 -7.68 36.60
N LEU A 316 16.72 -8.71 36.15
CA LEU A 316 17.24 -9.80 35.31
C LEU A 316 16.90 -9.60 33.83
N LYS A 317 17.74 -10.19 32.97
CA LYS A 317 17.42 -10.32 31.53
C LYS A 317 16.20 -11.21 31.38
N THR A 318 15.14 -10.72 30.74
CA THR A 318 13.90 -11.49 30.53
C THR A 318 13.79 -11.96 29.09
N ILE A 319 13.06 -13.06 28.88
CA ILE A 319 12.75 -13.61 27.54
C ILE A 319 12.11 -12.53 26.64
N TRP A 320 11.24 -11.69 27.20
CA TRP A 320 10.61 -10.58 26.48
C TRP A 320 11.62 -9.58 25.91
N GLY A 321 12.73 -9.35 26.60
CA GLY A 321 13.80 -8.46 26.14
C GLY A 321 14.63 -9.05 25.02
N VAL A 322 14.81 -10.37 25.05
CA VAL A 322 15.45 -11.10 23.95
C VAL A 322 14.55 -11.04 22.72
N MET A 323 13.26 -11.35 22.89
CA MET A 323 12.26 -11.29 21.82
C MET A 323 12.14 -9.87 21.23
N HIS A 324 11.94 -8.84 22.06
CA HIS A 324 11.85 -7.44 21.62
C HIS A 324 13.08 -7.02 20.80
N ARG A 325 14.29 -7.41 21.24
CA ARG A 325 15.53 -7.09 20.53
C ARG A 325 15.63 -7.77 19.16
N TYR A 326 15.40 -9.07 19.09
CA TYR A 326 15.59 -9.81 17.83
C TYR A 326 14.43 -9.58 16.85
N LEU A 327 13.19 -9.51 17.33
CA LEU A 327 12.06 -9.18 16.48
C LEU A 327 12.13 -7.72 15.99
N GLY A 328 12.59 -6.78 16.82
CA GLY A 328 12.84 -5.40 16.38
C GLY A 328 13.89 -5.32 15.28
N ARG A 329 15.01 -6.05 15.40
CA ARG A 329 16.02 -6.15 14.33
C ARG A 329 15.46 -6.74 13.05
N PHE A 330 14.67 -7.80 13.18
CA PHE A 330 14.01 -8.43 12.04
C PHE A 330 13.06 -7.45 11.33
N LEU A 331 12.19 -6.74 12.05
CA LEU A 331 11.24 -5.79 11.46
C LEU A 331 11.93 -4.58 10.84
N ILE A 332 13.01 -4.09 11.44
CA ILE A 332 13.84 -3.03 10.84
C ILE A 332 14.44 -3.52 9.52
N ALA A 333 15.06 -4.71 9.52
CA ALA A 333 15.64 -5.28 8.31
C ALA A 333 14.57 -5.52 7.24
N LEU A 334 13.40 -6.05 7.63
CA LEU A 334 12.25 -6.25 6.75
C LEU A 334 11.78 -4.93 6.13
N GLY A 335 11.68 -3.85 6.91
CA GLY A 335 11.30 -2.54 6.41
C GLY A 335 12.32 -1.93 5.45
N ILE A 336 13.63 -2.11 5.72
CA ILE A 336 14.70 -1.67 4.80
C ILE A 336 14.66 -2.47 3.49
N ILE A 337 14.52 -3.79 3.57
CA ILE A 337 14.36 -4.65 2.38
C ILE A 337 13.11 -4.22 1.61
N ASN A 338 11.99 -3.98 2.31
CA ASN A 338 10.75 -3.54 1.69
C ASN A 338 10.89 -2.18 0.98
N GLY A 339 11.69 -1.26 1.52
CA GLY A 339 11.98 0.02 0.85
C GLY A 339 12.74 -0.17 -0.47
N GLY A 340 13.76 -1.04 -0.49
CA GLY A 340 14.47 -1.40 -1.72
C GLY A 340 13.57 -2.10 -2.75
N VAL A 341 12.76 -3.04 -2.27
CA VAL A 341 11.73 -3.73 -3.06
C VAL A 341 10.68 -2.75 -3.61
N GLY A 342 10.34 -1.70 -2.84
CA GLY A 342 9.47 -0.61 -3.26
C GLY A 342 10.02 0.20 -4.43
N PHE A 343 11.34 0.47 -4.46
CA PHE A 343 11.97 1.10 -5.63
C PHE A 343 11.93 0.22 -6.87
N HIS A 344 12.21 -1.09 -6.73
CA HIS A 344 12.12 -2.02 -7.84
C HIS A 344 10.69 -2.08 -8.41
N TYR A 345 9.71 -2.17 -7.52
CA TYR A 345 8.28 -2.10 -7.86
C TYR A 345 7.92 -0.80 -8.59
N ALA A 346 8.36 0.34 -8.05
CA ALA A 346 7.97 1.64 -8.57
C ALA A 346 8.58 1.95 -9.95
N ILE A 347 9.80 1.48 -10.25
CA ILE A 347 10.46 1.68 -11.55
C ILE A 347 9.68 1.00 -12.68
N GLY A 348 9.16 -0.21 -12.46
CA GLY A 348 8.34 -0.91 -13.45
C GLY A 348 7.01 -0.20 -13.76
N LYS A 349 6.52 0.62 -12.82
CA LYS A 349 5.21 1.30 -12.89
C LYS A 349 5.30 2.79 -13.18
N ASN A 350 6.49 3.37 -13.10
CA ASN A 350 6.72 4.78 -13.37
C ASN A 350 8.15 4.99 -13.88
N PRO A 351 8.33 5.13 -15.21
CA PRO A 351 9.64 5.31 -15.80
C PRO A 351 10.29 6.66 -15.44
N ASN A 352 9.54 7.60 -14.86
CA ASN A 352 10.05 8.92 -14.47
C ASN A 352 10.80 8.92 -13.13
N ILE A 353 10.93 7.76 -12.47
CA ILE A 353 11.73 7.67 -11.24
C ILE A 353 13.20 7.80 -11.60
N PRO A 354 13.93 8.78 -11.05
CA PRO A 354 15.35 8.95 -11.36
C PRO A 354 16.13 7.69 -10.98
N PRO A 355 16.99 7.14 -11.86
CA PRO A 355 17.84 5.99 -11.55
C PRO A 355 18.75 6.22 -10.33
N ALA A 356 19.06 7.48 -10.01
CA ALA A 356 19.83 7.86 -8.83
C ALA A 356 19.11 7.55 -7.50
N SER A 357 17.78 7.51 -7.48
CA SER A 357 16.99 7.30 -6.24
C SER A 357 17.27 5.95 -5.56
N PRO A 358 17.14 4.78 -6.23
CA PRO A 358 17.49 3.49 -5.62
C PRO A 358 18.98 3.39 -5.25
N ILE A 359 19.87 4.01 -6.03
CA ILE A 359 21.31 4.02 -5.76
C ILE A 359 21.60 4.78 -4.46
N ALA A 360 21.05 5.99 -4.32
CA ALA A 360 21.17 6.80 -3.10
C ALA A 360 20.61 6.06 -1.88
N TYR A 361 19.44 5.41 -2.04
CA TYR A 361 18.86 4.57 -0.98
C TYR A 361 19.82 3.46 -0.55
N GLY A 362 20.42 2.73 -1.51
CA GLY A 362 21.38 1.66 -1.24
C GLY A 362 22.64 2.15 -0.51
N ILE A 363 23.21 3.27 -0.93
CA ILE A 363 24.39 3.89 -0.30
C ILE A 363 24.09 4.27 1.16
N ILE A 364 22.93 4.89 1.42
CA ILE A 364 22.51 5.28 2.77
C ILE A 364 22.31 4.02 3.64
N CYS A 365 21.63 3.00 3.12
CA CYS A 365 21.42 1.74 3.84
C CYS A 365 22.75 1.07 4.22
N ALA A 366 23.69 0.99 3.28
CA ALA A 366 25.02 0.41 3.52
C ALA A 366 25.80 1.22 4.58
N SER A 367 25.75 2.54 4.49
CA SER A 367 26.43 3.45 5.43
C SER A 367 25.90 3.31 6.85
N ILE A 368 24.56 3.34 7.02
CA ILE A 368 23.95 3.14 8.34
C ILE A 368 24.18 1.73 8.86
N GLY A 369 24.12 0.71 7.99
CA GLY A 369 24.45 -0.67 8.35
C GLY A 369 25.87 -0.80 8.90
N LEU A 370 26.85 -0.18 8.25
CA LEU A 370 28.25 -0.16 8.68
C LEU A 370 28.39 0.53 10.04
N ILE A 371 27.75 1.69 10.24
CA ILE A 371 27.73 2.40 11.54
C ILE A 371 27.14 1.49 12.63
N TYR A 372 26.00 0.86 12.36
CA TYR A 372 25.30 -0.01 13.30
C TYR A 372 26.17 -1.18 13.75
N VAL A 373 26.81 -1.88 12.81
CA VAL A 373 27.71 -3.01 13.10
C VAL A 373 28.94 -2.54 13.87
N THR A 374 29.56 -1.43 13.45
CA THR A 374 30.76 -0.87 14.07
C THR A 374 30.50 -0.48 15.53
N VAL A 375 29.40 0.20 15.82
CA VAL A 375 29.02 0.59 17.20
C VAL A 375 28.79 -0.63 18.08
N ILE A 376 28.11 -1.67 17.56
CA ILE A 376 27.88 -2.91 18.31
C ILE A 376 29.20 -3.63 18.59
N TYR A 377 30.08 -3.74 17.59
CA TYR A 377 31.38 -4.38 17.74
C TYR A 377 32.24 -3.64 18.76
N TRP A 378 32.36 -2.32 18.62
CA TRP A 378 33.08 -1.46 19.55
C TRP A 378 32.56 -1.57 20.99
N ARG A 379 31.23 -1.58 21.18
CA ARG A 379 30.66 -1.72 22.52
C ARG A 379 30.94 -3.10 23.12
N ARG A 380 30.85 -4.16 22.31
CA ARG A 380 31.17 -5.53 22.76
C ARG A 380 32.64 -5.68 23.13
N SER A 381 33.57 -5.12 22.37
CA SER A 381 35.00 -5.18 22.67
C SER A 381 35.33 -4.44 23.95
N LYS A 382 34.77 -3.23 24.18
CA LYS A 382 34.92 -2.50 25.44
C LYS A 382 34.42 -3.28 26.65
N THR A 383 33.23 -3.89 26.58
CA THR A 383 32.71 -4.70 27.69
C THR A 383 33.56 -5.94 27.98
N LYS A 384 34.09 -6.61 26.93
CA LYS A 384 35.02 -7.73 27.11
C LYS A 384 36.31 -7.28 27.82
N ALA A 385 36.90 -6.17 27.39
CA ALA A 385 38.12 -5.62 27.99
C ALA A 385 37.90 -5.24 29.48
N GLN A 386 36.77 -4.62 29.80
CA GLN A 386 36.41 -4.28 31.19
C GLN A 386 36.22 -5.52 32.07
N ASN A 387 35.55 -6.54 31.57
CA ASN A 387 35.36 -7.79 32.31
C ASN A 387 36.69 -8.54 32.53
N ALA A 388 37.58 -8.56 31.53
CA ALA A 388 38.90 -9.16 31.65
C ALA A 388 39.76 -8.40 32.67
N ALA A 389 39.74 -7.06 32.65
CA ALA A 389 40.44 -6.24 33.64
C ALA A 389 39.90 -6.47 35.06
N ALA A 390 38.58 -6.56 35.23
CA ALA A 390 37.97 -6.85 36.53
C ALA A 390 38.35 -8.25 37.05
N GLN A 391 38.39 -9.26 36.18
CA GLN A 391 38.83 -10.61 36.54
C GLN A 391 40.31 -10.65 36.95
N ALA A 392 41.18 -9.94 36.23
CA ALA A 392 42.60 -9.83 36.58
C ALA A 392 42.81 -9.14 37.94
N GLN A 393 42.03 -8.09 38.26
CA GLN A 393 42.09 -7.43 39.56
C GLN A 393 41.62 -8.34 40.71
N THR A 394 40.56 -9.14 40.50
CA THR A 394 40.12 -10.11 41.52
C THR A 394 41.13 -11.22 41.75
N GLN A 395 41.87 -11.65 40.71
CA GLN A 395 42.92 -12.67 40.84
C GLN A 395 44.15 -12.14 41.59
N ASN A 396 44.66 -10.96 41.24
CA ASN A 396 45.79 -10.35 41.95
C ASN A 396 45.46 -10.04 43.43
N GLY A 397 44.25 -9.56 43.73
CA GLY A 397 43.83 -9.31 45.12
C GLY A 397 43.70 -10.58 45.97
N SER A 398 43.35 -11.71 45.35
CA SER A 398 43.36 -13.02 46.04
C SER A 398 44.75 -13.57 46.27
N GLU A 399 45.73 -13.28 45.40
CA GLU A 399 47.11 -13.71 45.59
C GLU A 399 47.83 -12.90 46.68
N ASP A 400 47.62 -11.58 46.74
CA ASP A 400 48.18 -10.72 47.80
C ASP A 400 47.62 -11.07 49.20
N SER A 401 46.33 -11.38 49.30
CA SER A 401 45.71 -11.80 50.58
C SER A 401 46.13 -13.20 51.03
N LEU A 402 46.49 -14.10 50.10
CA LEU A 402 47.13 -15.38 50.42
C LEU A 402 48.60 -15.22 50.84
N ALA A 403 49.32 -14.23 50.27
CA ALA A 403 50.69 -13.93 50.65
C ALA A 403 50.76 -13.28 52.05
N GLU A 404 49.86 -12.34 52.36
CA GLU A 404 49.81 -11.62 53.64
C GLU A 404 49.51 -12.58 54.81
N ASN A 405 48.58 -13.53 54.64
CA ASN A 405 48.23 -14.54 55.64
C ASN A 405 49.33 -15.58 55.91
N LYS A 406 50.41 -15.59 55.11
CA LYS A 406 51.57 -16.48 55.31
C LYS A 406 52.71 -15.83 56.10
N THR A 407 52.59 -14.54 56.43
CA THR A 407 53.65 -13.74 57.07
C THR A 407 53.36 -13.35 58.52
N THR A 408 52.17 -13.63 59.04
CA THR A 408 51.80 -13.36 60.45
C THR A 408 52.14 -14.57 61.34
N PRO A 409 53.05 -14.44 62.33
CA PRO A 409 53.30 -15.52 63.28
C PRO A 409 52.18 -15.59 64.32
N VAL A 410 51.64 -16.79 64.54
CA VAL A 410 50.67 -17.10 65.59
C VAL A 410 51.36 -16.96 66.96
N GLN A 411 50.85 -16.07 67.80
CA GLN A 411 51.27 -15.96 69.20
C GLN A 411 50.25 -16.68 70.07
N GLU A 412 50.66 -17.83 70.60
CA GLU A 412 49.90 -18.69 71.52
C GLU A 412 49.93 -18.08 72.93
N HIS A 413 48.75 -17.82 73.51
CA HIS A 413 48.62 -17.51 74.94
C HIS A 413 47.58 -18.45 75.56
N ALA A 414 48.08 -19.32 76.45
CA ALA A 414 47.32 -20.20 77.31
C ALA A 414 46.76 -19.43 78.53
N VAL A 415 45.51 -19.69 78.91
CA VAL A 415 44.99 -19.45 80.27
C VAL A 415 44.03 -20.59 80.67
N GLU A 416 44.14 -20.93 81.95
CA GLU A 416 43.71 -22.12 82.67
C GLU A 416 42.24 -22.12 83.15
N SER A 417 41.82 -23.28 83.63
CA SER A 417 40.51 -23.87 83.92
C SER A 417 39.61 -23.24 85.00
N THR A 418 38.28 -23.48 84.92
CA THR A 418 37.51 -24.12 86.02
C THR A 418 36.17 -24.71 85.56
N SER A 419 35.81 -25.84 86.17
CA SER A 419 34.70 -26.77 85.88
C SER A 419 33.42 -26.51 86.69
N VAL A 420 32.23 -26.80 86.13
CA VAL A 420 31.06 -27.32 86.87
C VAL A 420 30.21 -28.24 85.95
N SER A 421 29.91 -29.46 86.43
CA SER A 421 29.04 -30.51 85.85
C SER A 421 27.55 -30.09 85.78
N THR A 422 26.66 -30.66 84.97
CA THR A 422 25.94 -31.94 85.23
C THR A 422 25.08 -32.35 83.99
N ALA A 423 24.91 -33.66 83.80
CA ALA A 423 24.21 -34.40 82.73
C ALA A 423 22.66 -34.16 82.66
N VAL A 424 21.91 -34.55 81.62
CA VAL A 424 21.45 -35.93 81.32
C VAL A 424 20.56 -35.96 80.03
N SER A 425 20.76 -37.01 79.19
CA SER A 425 19.82 -37.76 78.29
C SER A 425 18.97 -37.01 77.24
N GLY A 426 18.80 -37.46 75.98
CA GLY A 426 19.08 -38.73 75.32
C GLY A 426 18.38 -38.79 73.95
N SER A 427 18.88 -39.66 73.05
CA SER A 427 18.28 -40.30 71.85
C SER A 427 17.01 -39.69 71.20
N GLY A 428 16.87 -39.51 69.89
CA GLY A 428 17.32 -40.27 68.72
C GLY A 428 16.59 -39.68 67.50
N GLY A 429 17.21 -39.60 66.32
CA GLY A 429 16.91 -40.43 65.13
C GLY A 429 15.48 -40.25 64.57
N SER A 430 15.18 -40.14 63.29
CA SER A 430 15.92 -40.13 62.03
C SER A 430 14.85 -39.96 60.92
N THR A 431 15.17 -39.30 59.79
CA THR A 431 14.76 -39.57 58.38
C THR A 431 13.34 -40.13 58.09
N SER A 432 12.55 -39.70 57.08
CA SER A 432 12.86 -39.30 55.70
C SER A 432 11.55 -39.19 54.87
N THR A 433 11.55 -38.33 53.84
CA THR A 433 10.87 -38.39 52.51
C THR A 433 9.42 -38.92 52.34
N SER A 434 8.55 -38.11 51.70
CA SER A 434 8.14 -38.22 50.27
C SER A 434 6.70 -37.72 49.98
N THR A 435 6.59 -36.94 48.89
CA THR A 435 5.51 -36.78 47.87
C THR A 435 4.07 -37.28 48.12
N LEU A 436 3.06 -36.47 47.74
CA LEU A 436 2.10 -36.72 46.62
C LEU A 436 0.89 -35.72 46.56
N ASN A 437 0.62 -35.22 45.34
CA ASN A 437 -0.66 -34.92 44.64
C ASN A 437 -1.88 -34.19 45.28
N ASN A 438 -2.28 -33.07 44.63
CA ASN A 438 -3.60 -32.64 44.03
C ASN A 438 -4.93 -33.33 44.46
N PRO A 439 -6.17 -32.76 44.28
CA PRO A 439 -6.60 -31.70 43.35
C PRO A 439 -7.77 -30.73 43.76
N GLY A 440 -8.01 -29.68 42.96
CA GLY A 440 -9.35 -29.32 42.41
C GLY A 440 -10.37 -28.44 43.18
N ALA A 441 -11.00 -27.53 42.42
CA ALA A 441 -12.35 -26.93 42.54
C ALA A 441 -12.56 -25.56 43.26
N THR A 442 -12.78 -24.54 42.41
CA THR A 442 -13.85 -23.50 42.41
C THR A 442 -14.51 -23.05 43.73
N GLN A 443 -14.49 -21.74 44.00
CA GLN A 443 -15.71 -20.94 44.21
C GLN A 443 -15.49 -19.43 44.02
N VAL A 444 -16.51 -18.82 43.38
CA VAL A 444 -16.76 -17.40 43.19
C VAL A 444 -17.47 -16.85 44.43
N ARG A 445 -17.08 -15.68 44.96
CA ARG A 445 -18.01 -14.80 45.68
C ARG A 445 -17.55 -13.33 45.68
N GLU A 446 -18.51 -12.47 45.39
CA GLU A 446 -18.43 -11.02 45.26
C GLU A 446 -18.36 -10.25 46.60
N LYS A 447 -17.91 -8.98 46.48
CA LYS A 447 -18.32 -7.74 47.21
C LYS A 447 -17.87 -7.55 48.69
N PRO A 448 -17.95 -6.32 49.27
CA PRO A 448 -17.70 -4.96 48.75
C PRO A 448 -17.06 -3.96 49.79
N LEU A 449 -16.89 -2.70 49.34
CA LEU A 449 -17.26 -1.41 50.00
C LEU A 449 -16.20 -0.51 50.71
N GLY A 450 -16.35 0.80 50.42
CA GLY A 450 -15.89 1.97 51.18
C GLY A 450 -14.66 2.64 50.57
N SER A 451 -14.66 3.90 50.11
CA SER A 451 -15.56 5.06 50.24
C SER A 451 -15.26 6.05 49.13
#